data_AF-A0A6B3I2U8-F1
#
_entry.id   AF-A0A6B3I2U8-F1
#
_cell.length_a   1.000
_cell.length_b   1.000
_cell.length_c   1.000
_cell.angle_alpha   90.00
_cell.angle_beta   90.00
_cell.angle_gamma   90.00
#
_symmetry.space_group_name_H-M   'P 1'
#
loop_
_entity.id
_entity.type
_entity.pdbx_description
1 polymer ?
#
loop_
_entity_poly.entity_id
_entity_poly.type
_entity_poly.pdbx_seq_one_letter_code
_entity_poly.pdbx_strand_id
1 'polypeptide(L)'
;ERFGSRGIAVLEKAVLEARAAGALVLMDAKRGDIGSTMGAYAATYLDKDSPLFSDAVTVSPYLGFGSLRPALDAAAVSGSGVFVLALTSNPEGAEVQRATAADGRSLAQLMLDHMAAENEGASPLGSVGAVVGATLDDAGVNL
;
A
#
# COMPACT_ATOMS: atom_id res chain seq x y z
N GLU A 1 4.08 -14.55 9.85
CA GLU A 1 2.89 -15.39 9.53
C GLU A 1 3.16 -16.90 9.60
N ARG A 2 4.11 -17.48 8.85
CA ARG A 2 4.38 -18.93 8.85
C ARG A 2 4.55 -19.58 10.23
N PHE A 3 5.08 -18.84 11.21
CA PHE A 3 5.28 -19.30 12.59
C PHE A 3 4.08 -19.04 13.52
N GLY A 4 2.92 -18.70 12.96
CA GLY A 4 1.71 -18.39 13.70
C GLY A 4 1.89 -17.20 14.66
N SER A 5 1.18 -17.24 15.79
CA SER A 5 1.20 -16.19 16.82
C SER A 5 2.60 -15.89 17.35
N ARG A 6 3.49 -16.89 17.44
CA ARG A 6 4.89 -16.67 17.86
C ARG A 6 5.64 -15.78 16.87
N GLY A 7 5.38 -15.94 15.58
CA GLY A 7 5.96 -15.07 14.56
C GLY A 7 5.38 -13.66 14.58
N ILE A 8 4.09 -13.52 14.90
CA ILE A 8 3.45 -12.21 15.06
C ILE A 8 4.03 -11.48 16.29
N ALA A 9 4.21 -12.16 17.42
CA ALA A 9 4.84 -11.55 18.60
C ALA A 9 6.27 -11.04 18.32
N VAL A 10 7.05 -11.73 17.47
CA VAL A 10 8.35 -11.24 17.03
C VAL A 10 8.23 -10.01 16.12
N LEU A 11 7.23 -9.99 15.23
CA LEU A 11 6.96 -8.84 14.36
C LEU A 11 6.55 -7.60 15.17
N GLU A 12 5.64 -7.74 16.13
CA GLU A 12 5.22 -6.66 17.06
C GLU A 12 6.44 -6.07 17.78
N LYS A 13 7.30 -6.93 18.31
CA LYS A 13 8.54 -6.49 18.96
C LYS A 13 9.47 -5.76 17.98
N ALA A 14 9.66 -6.27 16.77
CA ALA A 14 10.54 -5.66 15.77
C ALA A 14 10.04 -4.28 15.33
N VAL A 15 8.72 -4.13 15.13
CA VAL A 15 8.09 -2.83 14.82
C VAL A 15 8.34 -1.84 15.96
N LEU A 16 8.04 -2.23 17.21
CA LEU A 16 8.25 -1.40 18.38
C LEU A 16 9.71 -0.93 18.52
N GLU A 17 10.66 -1.86 18.41
CA GLU A 17 12.09 -1.57 18.55
C GLU A 17 12.62 -0.67 17.42
N ALA A 18 12.21 -0.91 16.18
CA ALA A 18 12.60 -0.07 15.04
C ALA A 18 12.10 1.38 15.22
N ARG A 19 10.84 1.55 15.61
CA ARG A 19 10.26 2.87 15.89
C ARG A 19 10.96 3.57 17.06
N ALA A 20 11.21 2.85 18.15
CA ALA A 20 11.91 3.39 19.32
C ALA A 20 13.34 3.83 19.00
N ALA A 21 13.97 3.21 18.00
CA ALA A 21 15.27 3.62 17.46
C ALA A 21 15.20 4.82 16.48
N GLY A 22 14.00 5.37 16.22
CA GLY A 22 13.78 6.49 15.31
C GLY A 22 13.71 6.10 13.82
N ALA A 23 13.61 4.80 13.51
CA ALA A 23 13.41 4.35 12.14
C ALA A 23 11.95 4.45 11.70
N LEU A 24 11.74 4.69 10.41
CA LEU A 24 10.44 4.52 9.78
C LEU A 24 10.18 3.04 9.49
N VAL A 25 8.94 2.61 9.68
CA VAL A 25 8.47 1.24 9.45
C VAL A 25 7.45 1.22 8.31
N LEU A 26 7.79 0.49 7.25
CA LEU A 26 6.88 0.12 6.17
C LEU A 26 6.47 -1.34 6.35
N MET A 27 5.19 -1.60 6.60
CA MET A 27 4.66 -2.96 6.65
C MET A 27 4.31 -3.44 5.24
N ASP A 28 5.10 -4.37 4.71
CA ASP A 28 4.81 -4.97 3.40
C ASP A 28 3.78 -6.11 3.49
N ALA A 29 2.51 -5.77 3.68
CA ALA A 29 1.41 -6.72 3.88
C ALA A 29 0.58 -7.02 2.63
N LYS A 30 0.65 -6.16 1.60
CA LYS A 30 -0.09 -6.25 0.32
C LYS A 30 -1.59 -6.57 0.49
N ARG A 31 -2.22 -6.06 1.55
CA ARG A 31 -3.63 -6.36 1.85
C ARG A 31 -4.56 -5.70 0.84
N GLY A 32 -5.65 -6.38 0.50
CA GLY A 32 -6.71 -5.85 -0.33
C GLY A 32 -8.00 -6.58 0.00
N ASP A 33 -9.03 -5.83 0.38
CA ASP A 33 -10.36 -6.35 0.70
C ASP A 33 -11.37 -5.21 0.53
N ILE A 34 -12.64 -5.44 0.87
CA ILE A 34 -13.71 -4.44 0.79
C ILE A 34 -14.23 -4.05 2.18
N GLY A 35 -14.76 -2.83 2.27
CA GLY A 35 -15.57 -2.37 3.41
C GLY A 35 -14.91 -2.60 4.78
N SER A 36 -15.64 -3.24 5.69
CA SER A 36 -15.20 -3.46 7.07
C SER A 36 -13.96 -4.36 7.18
N THR A 37 -13.76 -5.30 6.26
CA THR A 37 -12.55 -6.15 6.29
C THR A 37 -11.31 -5.33 5.95
N MET A 38 -11.40 -4.45 4.95
CA MET A 38 -10.31 -3.52 4.65
C MET A 38 -10.08 -2.56 5.83
N GLY A 39 -11.15 -2.14 6.51
CA GLY A 39 -11.08 -1.37 7.75
C GLY A 39 -10.32 -2.09 8.87
N ALA A 40 -10.52 -3.39 9.05
CA ALA A 40 -9.78 -4.18 10.04
C ALA A 40 -8.28 -4.27 9.69
N TYR A 41 -7.94 -4.44 8.41
CA TYR A 41 -6.54 -4.38 7.96
C TYR A 41 -5.94 -2.99 8.17
N ALA A 42 -6.67 -1.92 7.86
CA ALA A 42 -6.22 -0.56 8.09
C ALA A 42 -5.94 -0.32 9.58
N ALA A 43 -6.88 -0.68 10.48
CA ALA A 43 -6.68 -0.54 11.92
C ALA A 43 -5.48 -1.35 12.43
N THR A 44 -5.23 -2.54 11.87
CA THR A 44 -4.08 -3.36 12.25
C THR A 44 -2.74 -2.65 12.01
N TYR A 45 -2.61 -1.87 10.93
CA TYR A 45 -1.31 -1.30 10.54
C TYR A 45 -1.20 0.21 10.70
N LEU A 46 -2.32 0.93 10.78
CA LEU A 46 -2.38 2.40 10.73
C LEU A 46 -3.04 3.02 11.96
N ASP A 47 -3.62 2.22 12.87
CA ASP A 47 -4.02 2.71 14.19
C ASP A 47 -2.79 2.80 15.10
N LYS A 48 -2.57 3.97 15.73
CA LYS A 48 -1.43 4.22 16.62
C LYS A 48 -1.44 3.36 17.88
N ASP A 49 -2.61 2.87 18.28
CA ASP A 49 -2.75 1.97 19.42
C ASP A 49 -2.51 0.49 19.06
N SER A 50 -2.34 0.18 17.76
CA SER A 50 -2.03 -1.17 17.31
C SER A 50 -0.58 -1.56 17.64
N PRO A 51 -0.31 -2.80 18.11
CA PRO A 51 1.05 -3.30 18.29
C PRO A 51 1.83 -3.43 16.98
N LEU A 52 1.14 -3.34 15.83
CA LEU A 52 1.73 -3.35 14.49
C LEU A 52 1.65 -1.99 13.78
N PHE A 53 1.40 -0.90 14.52
CA PHE A 53 1.38 0.44 13.95
C PHE A 53 2.66 0.73 13.14
N SER A 54 2.48 1.14 11.90
CA SER A 54 3.55 1.38 10.93
C SER A 54 3.38 2.76 10.30
N ASP A 55 4.50 3.39 9.92
CA ASP A 55 4.45 4.68 9.21
C ASP A 55 3.88 4.53 7.80
N ALA A 56 3.93 3.32 7.24
CA ALA A 56 3.21 3.02 6.01
C ALA A 56 2.88 1.52 5.87
N VAL A 57 1.94 1.20 4.98
CA VAL A 57 1.56 -0.18 4.64
C VAL A 57 1.42 -0.37 3.13
N THR A 58 1.79 -1.54 2.61
CA THR A 58 1.49 -1.89 1.21
C THR A 58 0.10 -2.49 1.06
N VAL A 59 -0.62 -2.10 0.00
CA VAL A 59 -1.99 -2.58 -0.30
C VAL A 59 -2.17 -2.96 -1.77
N SER A 60 -3.10 -3.87 -2.05
CA SER A 60 -3.41 -4.38 -3.38
C SER A 60 -4.77 -3.87 -3.87
N PRO A 61 -4.84 -3.14 -5.00
CA PRO A 61 -6.07 -2.55 -5.51
C PRO A 61 -6.91 -3.51 -6.38
N TYR A 62 -6.68 -4.83 -6.30
CA TYR A 62 -7.31 -5.81 -7.21
C TYR A 62 -8.85 -5.73 -7.21
N LEU A 63 -9.46 -5.41 -6.08
CA LEU A 63 -10.91 -5.24 -5.94
C LEU A 63 -11.40 -3.82 -6.31
N GLY A 64 -10.55 -3.04 -7.00
CA GLY A 64 -10.74 -1.65 -7.37
C GLY A 64 -10.09 -0.69 -6.38
N PHE A 65 -9.54 0.43 -6.88
CA PHE A 65 -8.85 1.42 -6.04
C PHE A 65 -9.72 1.94 -4.89
N GLY A 66 -11.01 2.19 -5.15
CA GLY A 66 -11.96 2.65 -4.13
C GLY A 66 -12.17 1.68 -2.96
N SER A 67 -11.90 0.38 -3.13
CA SER A 67 -11.95 -0.59 -2.02
C SER A 67 -10.93 -0.29 -0.91
N LEU A 68 -9.87 0.45 -1.26
CA LEU A 68 -8.78 0.83 -0.35
C LEU A 68 -9.12 2.04 0.53
N ARG A 69 -10.26 2.71 0.30
CA ARG A 69 -10.67 3.93 1.03
C ARG A 69 -10.46 3.85 2.54
N PRO A 70 -10.82 2.75 3.26
CA PRO A 70 -10.56 2.65 4.69
C PRO A 70 -9.07 2.78 5.08
N ALA A 71 -8.15 2.27 4.25
CA ALA A 71 -6.71 2.40 4.50
C ALA A 71 -6.19 3.80 4.19
N LEU A 72 -6.66 4.41 3.09
CA LEU A 72 -6.30 5.77 2.71
C LEU A 72 -6.76 6.78 3.78
N ASP A 73 -7.98 6.63 4.31
CA ASP A 73 -8.50 7.46 5.40
C ASP A 73 -7.72 7.27 6.70
N ALA A 74 -7.46 6.02 7.08
CA ALA A 74 -6.69 5.73 8.29
C ALA A 74 -5.27 6.29 8.23
N ALA A 75 -4.63 6.23 7.05
CA ALA A 75 -3.31 6.81 6.84
C ALA A 75 -3.32 8.34 6.98
N ALA A 76 -4.31 9.02 6.39
CA ALA A 76 -4.47 10.47 6.54
C ALA A 76 -4.67 10.89 8.01
N VAL A 77 -5.50 10.16 8.77
CA VAL A 77 -5.75 10.42 10.20
C VAL A 77 -4.51 10.18 11.06
N SER A 78 -3.76 9.12 10.76
CA SER A 78 -2.56 8.75 11.54
C SER A 78 -1.32 9.56 11.16
N GLY A 79 -1.31 10.21 9.99
CA GLY A 79 -0.11 10.81 9.41
C GLY A 79 0.84 9.78 8.82
N SER A 80 0.31 8.63 8.40
CA SER A 80 1.02 7.52 7.78
C SER A 80 0.84 7.52 6.25
N GLY A 81 1.55 6.63 5.56
CA GLY A 81 1.47 6.42 4.12
C GLY A 81 0.83 5.08 3.72
N VAL A 82 0.39 5.00 2.47
CA VAL A 82 -0.09 3.76 1.84
C VAL A 82 0.65 3.58 0.52
N PHE A 83 1.25 2.42 0.30
CA PHE A 83 1.90 2.09 -0.97
C PHE A 83 1.06 1.07 -1.74
N VAL A 84 0.45 1.52 -2.82
CA VAL A 84 -0.48 0.71 -3.62
C VAL A 84 0.29 -0.04 -4.70
N LEU A 85 0.02 -1.34 -4.87
CA LEU A 85 0.60 -2.12 -5.96
C LEU A 85 0.15 -1.58 -7.32
N ALA A 86 1.11 -1.17 -8.16
CA ALA A 86 0.85 -0.70 -9.52
C ALA A 86 1.60 -1.55 -10.57
N LEU A 87 2.91 -1.69 -10.40
CA LEU A 87 3.80 -2.34 -11.37
C LEU A 87 4.80 -3.23 -10.65
N THR A 88 4.49 -4.51 -10.44
CA THR A 88 5.40 -5.43 -9.75
C THR A 88 6.35 -6.11 -10.74
N SER A 89 7.50 -6.59 -10.24
CA SER A 89 8.56 -7.16 -11.09
C SER A 89 8.36 -8.64 -11.45
N ASN A 90 7.32 -9.29 -10.95
CA ASN A 90 7.09 -10.70 -11.22
C ASN A 90 6.52 -10.90 -12.64
N PRO A 91 6.91 -11.99 -13.36
CA PRO A 91 6.47 -12.21 -14.74
C PRO A 91 4.95 -12.24 -14.91
N GLU A 92 4.23 -12.79 -13.93
CA GLU A 92 2.78 -12.95 -13.94
C GLU A 92 2.04 -11.61 -13.76
N GLY A 93 2.71 -10.59 -13.21
CA GLY A 93 2.11 -9.27 -12.98
C GLY A 93 1.65 -8.60 -14.27
N ALA A 94 2.35 -8.86 -15.38
CA ALA A 94 2.05 -8.27 -16.67
C ALA A 94 0.65 -8.60 -17.19
N GLU A 95 0.12 -9.79 -16.87
CA GLU A 95 -1.22 -10.22 -17.31
C GLU A 95 -2.30 -9.24 -16.85
N VAL A 96 -2.23 -8.80 -15.59
CA VAL A 96 -3.20 -7.86 -15.01
C VAL A 96 -2.76 -6.42 -15.22
N GLN A 97 -1.51 -6.09 -14.87
CA GLN A 97 -1.05 -4.70 -14.79
C GLN A 97 -0.98 -4.02 -16.16
N ARG A 98 -0.73 -4.79 -17.23
CA ARG A 98 -0.70 -4.29 -18.61
C ARG A 98 -2.00 -4.51 -19.37
N ALA A 99 -3.02 -5.10 -18.73
CA ALA A 99 -4.35 -5.17 -19.32
C ALA A 99 -4.86 -3.76 -19.64
N THR A 100 -5.55 -3.62 -20.76
CA THR A 100 -6.01 -2.32 -21.28
C THR A 100 -7.44 -2.06 -20.82
N ALA A 101 -7.66 -0.93 -20.15
CA ALA A 101 -8.97 -0.43 -19.79
C ALA A 101 -9.75 0.04 -21.05
N ALA A 102 -11.05 0.28 -20.89
CA ALA A 102 -11.93 0.68 -21.99
C ALA A 102 -11.50 2.00 -22.68
N ASP A 103 -10.75 2.86 -21.98
CA ASP A 103 -10.23 4.12 -22.48
C ASP A 103 -8.82 4.02 -23.09
N GLY A 104 -8.26 2.81 -23.20
CA GLY A 104 -6.96 2.56 -23.80
C GLY A 104 -5.77 2.64 -22.85
N ARG A 105 -5.95 3.04 -21.57
CA ARG A 105 -4.86 3.05 -20.57
C ARG A 105 -4.58 1.65 -20.05
N SER A 106 -3.35 1.38 -19.60
CA SER A 106 -3.06 0.17 -18.83
C SER A 106 -3.68 0.26 -17.44
N LEU A 107 -4.01 -0.89 -16.83
CA LEU A 107 -4.50 -0.89 -15.43
C LEU A 107 -3.45 -0.31 -14.47
N ALA A 108 -2.16 -0.53 -14.73
CA ALA A 108 -1.07 0.12 -14.01
C ALA A 108 -1.18 1.66 -14.07
N GLN A 109 -1.34 2.24 -15.27
CA GLN A 109 -1.50 3.68 -15.42
C GLN A 109 -2.74 4.19 -14.68
N LEU A 110 -3.85 3.47 -14.79
CA LEU A 110 -5.08 3.85 -14.10
C LEU A 110 -4.90 3.89 -12.57
N MET A 111 -4.15 2.94 -12.00
CA MET A 111 -3.85 2.96 -10.56
C MET A 111 -2.97 4.15 -10.19
N LEU A 112 -1.94 4.45 -10.98
CA LEU A 112 -1.07 5.61 -10.76
C LEU A 112 -1.86 6.93 -10.83
N ASP A 113 -2.77 7.06 -11.80
CA ASP A 113 -3.63 8.24 -11.95
C ASP A 113 -4.54 8.43 -10.72
N HIS A 114 -5.09 7.35 -10.17
CA HIS A 114 -5.85 7.42 -8.93
C HIS A 114 -5.01 7.85 -7.72
N MET A 115 -3.78 7.35 -7.58
CA MET A 115 -2.87 7.78 -6.53
C MET A 115 -2.50 9.27 -6.66
N ALA A 116 -2.26 9.73 -7.89
CA ALA A 116 -1.99 11.14 -8.16
C ALA A 116 -3.17 12.03 -7.78
N ALA A 117 -4.39 11.61 -8.09
CA ALA A 117 -5.61 12.32 -7.70
C ALA A 117 -5.79 12.38 -6.17
N GLU A 118 -5.51 11.30 -5.44
CA GLU A 118 -5.55 11.30 -3.96
C GLU A 118 -4.51 12.26 -3.33
N ASN A 119 -3.38 12.48 -4.01
CA ASN A 119 -2.34 13.37 -3.55
C ASN A 119 -2.50 14.82 -4.06
N GLU A 120 -3.57 15.14 -4.79
CA GLU A 120 -3.76 16.48 -5.36
C GLU A 120 -3.75 17.56 -4.26
N GLY A 121 -2.88 18.56 -4.43
CA GLY A 121 -2.71 19.65 -3.46
C GLY A 121 -1.84 19.33 -2.24
N ALA A 122 -1.31 18.12 -2.10
CA ALA A 122 -0.38 17.77 -1.02
C ALA A 122 1.01 18.42 -1.21
N SER A 123 1.66 18.80 -0.10
CA SER A 123 3.00 19.40 -0.10
C SER A 123 3.79 19.00 1.17
N PRO A 124 5.08 18.62 1.06
CA PRO A 124 5.86 18.47 -0.17
C PRO A 124 5.51 17.20 -0.97
N LEU A 125 4.86 16.22 -0.34
CA LEU A 125 4.40 14.96 -0.93
C LEU A 125 3.09 14.54 -0.27
N GLY A 126 2.26 13.77 -0.98
CA GLY A 126 1.08 13.13 -0.42
C GLY A 126 1.37 11.79 0.26
N SER A 127 0.35 11.19 0.87
CA SER A 127 0.47 9.95 1.64
C SER A 127 0.28 8.68 0.81
N VAL A 128 -0.10 8.78 -0.46
CA VAL A 128 -0.37 7.63 -1.32
C VAL A 128 0.77 7.42 -2.32
N GLY A 129 1.58 6.38 -2.11
CA GLY A 129 2.67 6.00 -2.99
C GLY A 129 2.33 4.79 -3.86
N ALA A 130 3.18 4.53 -4.87
CA ALA A 130 3.10 3.34 -5.71
C ALA A 130 4.19 2.33 -5.33
N VAL A 131 3.87 1.05 -5.41
CA VAL A 131 4.89 -0.02 -5.47
C VAL A 131 5.20 -0.29 -6.93
N VAL A 132 6.45 -0.02 -7.29
CA VAL A 132 7.01 -0.19 -8.64
C VAL A 132 8.26 -1.06 -8.58
N GLY A 133 8.36 -2.06 -9.44
CA GLY A 133 9.48 -2.99 -9.51
C GLY A 133 10.74 -2.32 -10.04
N ALA A 134 11.86 -2.49 -9.33
CA ALA A 134 13.14 -1.85 -9.66
C ALA A 134 13.81 -2.39 -10.94
N THR A 135 13.32 -3.51 -11.49
CA THR A 135 13.90 -4.19 -12.66
C THR A 135 13.11 -3.95 -13.95
N LEU A 136 12.25 -2.93 -13.97
CA LEU A 136 11.48 -2.56 -15.15
C LEU A 136 12.34 -1.64 -16.03
N ASP A 137 12.82 -2.17 -17.15
CA ASP A 137 13.64 -1.41 -18.10
C ASP A 137 12.85 -0.28 -18.80
N ASP A 138 11.56 -0.55 -19.06
CA ASP A 138 10.56 0.43 -19.51
C ASP A 138 9.27 0.16 -18.74
N ALA A 139 8.81 1.16 -17.98
CA ALA A 139 7.60 1.06 -17.18
C ALA A 139 6.34 1.09 -18.05
N GLY A 140 6.40 1.66 -19.27
CA GLY A 140 5.25 1.81 -20.15
C GLY A 140 4.10 2.64 -19.56
N VAL A 141 4.43 3.46 -18.56
CA VAL A 141 3.51 4.33 -17.80
C VAL A 141 4.18 5.66 -17.50
N ASN A 142 3.38 6.65 -17.15
CA ASN A 142 3.80 7.91 -16.56
C ASN A 142 3.85 7.76 -15.02
N LEU A 143 5.06 7.85 -14.45
CA LEU A 143 5.34 7.74 -13.01
C LEU A 143 5.27 9.09 -12.31
#